data_AF-A0A4U0VCH4-F1
#
_entry.id   AF-A0A4U0VCH4-F1
#
_cell.length_a   1.000
_cell.length_b   1.000
_cell.length_c   1.000
_cell.angle_alpha   90.00
_cell.angle_beta   90.00
_cell.angle_gamma   90.00
#
_symmetry.space_group_name_H-M   'P 1'
#
loop_
_entity.id
_entity.type
_entity.pdbx_description
1 polymer ?
#
loop_
_entity_poly.entity_id
_entity_poly.type
_entity_poly.pdbx_seq_one_letter_code
_entity_poly.pdbx_strand_id
1 'polypeptide(L)'
;MPTAARTRTRSRNGVLSAIEVPSDSSAPQQPVINVNTGEEEEVDDEEEEEEEEEEEEGVPEEDEEPEVFPPPGLKEISSLASWTVSTAKPGNGVAALRSPDPTHFWQSDGPQPHLLSIHFFKLVSIVSIEVLLDFENDESYTPTKIQFLAGMGVHDIQEFAEMTFEQPNGWHEVDFSNVGPIEQEDDEDEDADEIVDWSKRPVLRAFLLQVRILENHQNGKDTHLRGVRVFARDEGQQLRKVHAKPVSLPTASNFRRLAKHAEPNTINMAAWMTEPDLR
;
A
#
# COMPACT_ATOMS: atom_id res chain seq x y z
N MET A 1 63.02 -20.47 12.70
CA MET A 1 63.66 -21.04 11.51
C MET A 1 62.72 -20.91 10.31
N PRO A 2 62.85 -19.89 9.46
CA PRO A 2 62.17 -19.83 8.16
C PRO A 2 63.17 -20.04 7.01
N THR A 3 63.01 -21.09 6.21
CA THR A 3 63.81 -21.32 5.00
C THR A 3 63.02 -20.98 3.74
N ALA A 4 63.47 -19.97 3.00
CA ALA A 4 62.87 -19.59 1.72
C ALA A 4 63.45 -20.43 0.56
N ALA A 5 62.63 -20.64 -0.48
CA ALA A 5 63.10 -20.95 -1.83
C ALA A 5 62.16 -20.30 -2.85
N ARG A 6 62.71 -19.79 -3.97
CA ARG A 6 62.02 -18.99 -4.98
C ARG A 6 62.63 -19.32 -6.34
N THR A 7 61.88 -19.99 -7.22
CA THR A 7 62.38 -20.37 -8.55
C THR A 7 61.39 -19.98 -9.64
N ARG A 8 61.92 -19.50 -10.78
CA ARG A 8 61.19 -18.93 -11.91
C ARG A 8 61.95 -19.29 -13.19
N THR A 9 61.37 -20.08 -14.08
CA THR A 9 62.00 -20.51 -15.36
C THR A 9 61.01 -20.48 -16.53
N ARG A 10 61.54 -20.51 -17.76
CA ARG A 10 60.87 -20.06 -19.00
C ARG A 10 61.46 -20.78 -20.23
N SER A 11 60.61 -21.34 -21.10
CA SER A 11 60.90 -21.63 -22.52
C SER A 11 59.56 -21.59 -23.28
N ARG A 12 59.36 -21.07 -24.51
CA ARG A 12 60.14 -20.80 -25.75
C ARG A 12 60.23 -21.94 -26.78
N ASN A 13 59.70 -21.64 -27.98
CA ASN A 13 59.89 -22.24 -29.33
C ASN A 13 59.37 -23.70 -29.49
N GLY A 14 58.85 -24.22 -30.62
CA GLY A 14 58.54 -23.75 -32.01
C GLY A 14 58.06 -24.97 -32.87
N VAL A 15 57.81 -24.95 -34.19
CA VAL A 15 57.65 -23.89 -35.22
C VAL A 15 57.12 -24.49 -36.58
N LEU A 16 56.14 -23.85 -37.27
CA LEU A 16 55.66 -24.06 -38.67
C LEU A 16 55.07 -25.45 -39.05
N SER A 17 54.34 -25.69 -40.16
CA SER A 17 53.98 -24.97 -41.43
C SER A 17 52.47 -25.16 -41.77
N ALA A 18 51.66 -24.26 -42.38
CA ALA A 18 51.77 -23.32 -43.51
C ALA A 18 51.33 -23.88 -44.90
N ILE A 19 50.41 -23.18 -45.59
CA ILE A 19 50.08 -23.18 -47.05
C ILE A 19 49.20 -21.94 -47.35
N GLU A 20 49.27 -21.39 -48.57
CA GLU A 20 48.74 -20.06 -49.01
C GLU A 20 47.38 -20.17 -49.79
N VAL A 21 46.40 -19.24 -49.77
CA VAL A 21 46.24 -17.89 -50.42
C VAL A 21 46.60 -17.82 -51.94
N PRO A 22 45.97 -16.97 -52.81
CA PRO A 22 45.58 -15.54 -52.58
C PRO A 22 44.29 -14.97 -53.29
N SER A 23 44.00 -13.67 -53.01
CA SER A 23 43.43 -12.52 -53.82
C SER A 23 42.36 -12.74 -54.94
N ASP A 24 41.56 -11.77 -55.43
CA ASP A 24 41.66 -10.28 -55.52
C ASP A 24 40.23 -9.69 -55.77
N SER A 25 39.67 -8.72 -55.02
CA SER A 25 39.69 -7.22 -55.10
C SER A 25 39.00 -6.50 -56.29
N SER A 26 38.48 -5.30 -55.97
CA SER A 26 38.22 -4.12 -56.85
C SER A 26 36.93 -4.00 -57.71
N ALA A 27 36.32 -2.80 -57.65
CA ALA A 27 35.35 -2.22 -58.60
C ALA A 27 36.02 -0.98 -59.28
N PRO A 28 35.51 -0.33 -60.37
CA PRO A 28 34.28 0.50 -60.32
C PRO A 28 33.52 0.82 -61.66
N GLN A 29 32.37 1.52 -61.53
CA GLN A 29 31.73 2.51 -62.45
C GLN A 29 31.13 2.09 -63.84
N GLN A 30 30.22 2.96 -64.34
CA GLN A 30 29.38 2.83 -65.56
C GLN A 30 30.06 3.43 -66.82
N PRO A 31 29.50 3.34 -68.07
CA PRO A 31 28.48 4.34 -68.53
C PRO A 31 27.51 3.99 -69.72
N VAL A 32 26.30 4.59 -69.71
CA VAL A 32 25.44 5.15 -70.81
C VAL A 32 24.86 4.36 -72.03
N ILE A 33 23.59 4.72 -72.39
CA ILE A 33 22.84 4.70 -73.69
C ILE A 33 22.64 3.33 -74.43
N ASN A 34 21.62 3.07 -75.27
CA ASN A 34 20.43 3.76 -75.85
C ASN A 34 19.50 2.67 -76.47
N VAL A 35 18.18 2.74 -76.80
CA VAL A 35 16.97 3.62 -76.74
C VAL A 35 15.74 2.64 -76.66
N ASN A 36 14.40 2.85 -76.69
CA ASN A 36 13.33 3.89 -76.82
C ASN A 36 12.03 3.24 -76.21
N THR A 37 10.72 3.60 -76.30
CA THR A 37 9.86 4.53 -77.09
C THR A 37 8.55 4.81 -76.31
N GLY A 38 8.06 6.05 -76.27
CA GLY A 38 6.64 6.44 -76.01
C GLY A 38 6.08 6.21 -74.59
N GLU A 39 5.04 6.90 -74.13
CA GLU A 39 4.31 8.09 -74.64
C GLU A 39 3.77 8.94 -73.46
N GLU A 40 3.83 10.26 -73.66
CA GLU A 40 3.17 11.44 -73.06
C GLU A 40 2.26 11.41 -71.79
N GLU A 41 2.56 12.40 -70.91
CA GLU A 41 1.67 13.22 -70.04
C GLU A 41 1.14 12.73 -68.67
N GLU A 42 0.63 13.70 -67.90
CA GLU A 42 0.52 13.73 -66.44
C GLU A 42 -0.92 13.48 -65.95
N VAL A 43 -1.08 12.75 -64.84
CA VAL A 43 -2.01 13.10 -63.75
C VAL A 43 -1.32 12.74 -62.42
N ASP A 44 -1.51 13.58 -61.42
CA ASP A 44 -1.03 13.43 -60.04
C ASP A 44 -2.27 13.19 -59.17
N ASP A 45 -2.42 11.98 -58.61
CA ASP A 45 -3.52 11.55 -57.75
C ASP A 45 -2.92 10.75 -56.57
N GLU A 46 -2.54 11.46 -55.50
CA GLU A 46 -2.21 10.84 -54.21
C GLU A 46 -3.52 10.54 -53.46
N GLU A 47 -3.93 9.26 -53.42
CA GLU A 47 -5.03 8.82 -52.54
C GLU A 47 -4.53 8.79 -51.08
N GLU A 48 -4.71 9.90 -50.36
CA GLU A 48 -4.52 9.95 -48.90
C GLU A 48 -5.62 9.09 -48.24
N GLU A 49 -5.25 7.96 -47.63
CA GLU A 49 -6.15 7.18 -46.77
C GLU A 49 -6.35 7.95 -45.45
N GLU A 50 -7.49 8.65 -45.32
CA GLU A 50 -7.92 9.27 -44.06
C GLU A 50 -8.20 8.16 -43.01
N GLU A 51 -7.23 7.90 -42.12
CA GLU A 51 -7.47 7.12 -40.91
C GLU A 51 -8.41 7.94 -39.98
N GLU A 52 -9.68 7.55 -39.91
CA GLU A 52 -10.65 8.13 -38.97
C GLU A 52 -10.20 7.80 -37.53
N GLU A 53 -9.53 8.75 -36.86
CA GLU A 53 -9.28 8.70 -35.42
C GLU A 53 -10.64 8.76 -34.69
N GLU A 54 -11.17 7.59 -34.30
CA GLU A 54 -12.30 7.52 -33.38
C GLU A 54 -11.88 8.17 -32.05
N GLU A 55 -12.32 9.41 -31.80
CA GLU A 55 -12.16 10.09 -30.52
C GLU A 55 -12.85 9.25 -29.42
N GLU A 56 -12.06 8.45 -28.70
CA GLU A 56 -12.52 7.66 -27.55
C GLU A 56 -13.02 8.64 -26.48
N GLU A 57 -14.34 8.88 -26.45
CA GLU A 57 -14.97 9.84 -25.53
C GLU A 57 -14.55 9.49 -24.10
N GLY A 58 -13.66 10.32 -23.55
CA GLY A 58 -13.03 10.06 -22.27
C GLY A 58 -14.07 9.80 -21.19
N VAL A 59 -14.05 8.58 -20.65
CA VAL A 59 -14.88 8.18 -19.52
C VAL A 59 -14.72 9.26 -18.46
N PRO A 60 -15.81 9.94 -18.04
CA PRO A 60 -15.69 11.00 -17.04
C PRO A 60 -15.10 10.37 -15.79
N GLU A 61 -13.99 10.94 -15.30
CA GLU A 61 -13.40 10.59 -14.01
C GLU A 61 -14.53 10.65 -12.98
N GLU A 62 -14.93 9.49 -12.44
CA GLU A 62 -15.94 9.45 -11.40
C GLU A 62 -15.38 10.23 -10.20
N ASP A 63 -16.12 11.24 -9.71
CA ASP A 63 -15.73 12.04 -8.55
C ASP A 63 -15.65 11.12 -7.31
N GLU A 64 -14.53 10.42 -7.11
CA GLU A 64 -14.30 9.50 -5.99
C GLU A 64 -14.58 10.24 -4.67
N GLU A 65 -15.68 9.88 -4.00
CA GLU A 65 -16.02 10.50 -2.71
C GLU A 65 -14.86 10.25 -1.74
N PRO A 66 -14.24 11.29 -1.16
CA PRO A 66 -12.94 11.17 -0.51
C PRO A 66 -13.03 10.22 0.68
N GLU A 67 -12.26 9.12 0.62
CA GLU A 67 -12.29 8.02 1.60
C GLU A 67 -12.38 8.55 3.05
N VAL A 68 -13.46 8.19 3.74
CA VAL A 68 -13.71 8.66 5.11
C VAL A 68 -12.76 7.94 6.07
N PHE A 69 -11.57 8.51 6.25
CA PHE A 69 -10.51 7.95 7.08
C PHE A 69 -10.55 8.47 8.53
N PRO A 70 -10.45 7.59 9.56
CA PRO A 70 -10.45 6.13 9.50
C PRO A 70 -11.85 5.58 9.16
N PRO A 71 -11.94 4.35 8.61
CA PRO A 71 -13.21 3.76 8.18
C PRO A 71 -14.31 3.82 9.26
N PRO A 72 -15.59 4.08 8.90
CA PRO A 72 -16.68 4.22 9.86
C PRO A 72 -16.78 3.05 10.84
N GLY A 73 -16.82 3.34 12.14
CA GLY A 73 -16.84 2.33 13.20
C GLY A 73 -15.48 1.76 13.59
N LEU A 74 -14.38 2.14 12.93
CA LEU A 74 -13.01 1.90 13.36
C LEU A 74 -12.35 3.15 13.97
N LYS A 75 -11.23 2.92 14.67
CA LYS A 75 -10.28 3.95 15.10
C LYS A 75 -8.86 3.44 14.92
N GLU A 76 -7.99 4.28 14.38
CA GLU A 76 -6.57 3.97 14.29
C GLU A 76 -5.93 3.96 15.69
N ILE A 77 -5.11 2.95 15.98
CA ILE A 77 -4.38 2.78 17.24
C ILE A 77 -2.85 2.74 17.06
N SER A 78 -2.34 2.90 15.84
CA SER A 78 -0.90 2.95 15.50
C SER A 78 -0.09 3.87 16.42
N SER A 79 -0.65 5.03 16.77
CA SER A 79 -0.07 6.05 17.65
C SER A 79 0.03 5.65 19.13
N LEU A 80 -0.64 4.57 19.55
CA LEU A 80 -0.64 4.06 20.93
C LEU A 80 0.48 3.03 21.21
N ALA A 81 1.30 2.72 20.21
CA ALA A 81 2.41 1.77 20.31
C ALA A 81 3.79 2.46 20.24
N SER A 82 4.81 1.78 20.75
CA SER A 82 6.22 2.05 20.41
C SER A 82 6.66 1.11 19.27
N TRP A 83 7.31 1.70 18.28
CA TRP A 83 7.65 1.05 17.00
C TRP A 83 9.17 0.86 16.92
N THR A 84 9.62 -0.35 16.59
CA THR A 84 11.04 -0.67 16.38
C THR A 84 11.23 -1.48 15.11
N VAL A 85 12.37 -1.29 14.42
CA VAL A 85 12.74 -2.03 13.20
C VAL A 85 14.08 -2.74 13.40
N SER A 86 14.32 -3.86 12.70
CA SER A 86 15.56 -4.63 12.84
C SER A 86 16.79 -3.84 12.40
N THR A 87 16.69 -3.09 11.31
CA THR A 87 17.71 -2.20 10.74
C THR A 87 17.04 -1.05 10.01
N ALA A 88 17.73 0.08 9.83
CA ALA A 88 17.26 1.19 9.00
C ALA A 88 18.44 2.00 8.45
N LYS A 89 18.33 2.52 7.23
CA LYS A 89 19.28 3.52 6.72
C LYS A 89 19.06 4.86 7.44
N PRO A 90 20.11 5.69 7.65
CA PRO A 90 19.96 7.00 8.25
C PRO A 90 18.93 7.87 7.52
N GLY A 91 17.96 8.43 8.25
CA GLY A 91 16.80 9.13 7.69
C GLY A 91 15.57 8.23 7.52
N ASN A 92 15.73 7.13 6.79
CA ASN A 92 14.64 6.24 6.34
C ASN A 92 14.27 5.19 7.41
N GLY A 93 13.86 5.65 8.60
CA GLY A 93 13.50 4.80 9.75
C GLY A 93 12.03 4.87 10.17
N VAL A 94 11.74 4.46 11.41
CA VAL A 94 10.39 4.45 12.05
C VAL A 94 9.63 5.78 11.99
N ALA A 95 10.31 6.91 11.74
CA ALA A 95 9.65 8.19 11.49
C ALA A 95 8.84 8.19 10.19
N ALA A 96 9.37 7.55 9.13
CA ALA A 96 8.77 7.51 7.80
C ALA A 96 7.47 6.67 7.77
N LEU A 97 7.48 5.49 8.42
CA LEU A 97 6.31 4.60 8.57
C LEU A 97 5.08 5.23 9.25
N ARG A 98 5.24 6.42 9.85
CA ARG A 98 4.19 7.18 10.54
C ARG A 98 4.03 8.58 9.94
N SER A 99 4.57 8.78 8.73
CA SER A 99 4.31 9.97 7.91
C SER A 99 2.92 9.86 7.29
N PRO A 100 2.16 10.96 7.19
CA PRO A 100 0.95 11.00 6.36
C PRO A 100 1.28 11.10 4.86
N ASP A 101 2.53 11.39 4.51
CA ASP A 101 3.02 11.55 3.14
C ASP A 101 3.59 10.22 2.60
N PRO A 102 2.97 9.62 1.56
CA PRO A 102 3.31 8.29 1.04
C PRO A 102 4.65 8.23 0.28
N THR A 103 5.30 9.37 0.03
CA THR A 103 6.66 9.40 -0.55
C THR A 103 7.74 9.00 0.47
N HIS A 104 7.42 9.00 1.76
CA HIS A 104 8.31 8.57 2.82
C HIS A 104 8.22 7.06 3.06
N PHE A 105 9.36 6.39 3.26
CA PHE A 105 9.45 4.96 3.53
C PHE A 105 10.50 4.62 4.60
N TRP A 106 10.25 3.56 5.38
CA TRP A 106 11.33 2.86 6.07
C TRP A 106 12.13 2.08 5.04
N GLN A 107 13.45 2.23 5.07
CA GLN A 107 14.38 1.44 4.27
C GLN A 107 15.30 0.65 5.20
N SER A 108 15.26 -0.68 5.11
CA SER A 108 16.16 -1.53 5.90
C SER A 108 17.62 -1.46 5.44
N ASP A 109 18.54 -1.94 6.28
CA ASP A 109 19.95 -2.12 5.90
C ASP A 109 20.58 -3.26 6.70
N GLY A 110 20.29 -4.49 6.28
CA GLY A 110 20.65 -5.67 7.05
C GLY A 110 20.46 -7.00 6.31
N PRO A 111 20.63 -8.12 7.01
CA PRO A 111 20.20 -9.43 6.52
C PRO A 111 18.68 -9.58 6.63
N GLN A 112 18.07 -10.27 5.68
CA GLN A 112 16.69 -10.76 5.79
C GLN A 112 16.58 -11.83 6.90
N PRO A 113 15.39 -12.02 7.51
CA PRO A 113 14.16 -11.25 7.29
C PRO A 113 14.21 -9.87 7.96
N HIS A 114 13.61 -8.88 7.31
CA HIS A 114 13.47 -7.53 7.88
C HIS A 114 12.26 -7.50 8.82
N LEU A 115 12.43 -6.92 10.01
CA LEU A 115 11.42 -6.97 11.07
C LEU A 115 10.93 -5.57 11.42
N LEU A 116 9.62 -5.37 11.46
CA LEU A 116 8.97 -4.25 12.12
C LEU A 116 8.19 -4.81 13.33
N SER A 117 8.40 -4.25 14.52
CA SER A 117 7.79 -4.70 15.77
C SER A 117 7.09 -3.54 16.48
N ILE A 118 5.78 -3.70 16.68
CA ILE A 118 4.84 -2.70 17.17
C ILE A 118 4.37 -3.15 18.56
N HIS A 119 4.82 -2.44 19.60
CA HIS A 119 4.63 -2.80 21.01
C HIS A 119 3.61 -1.86 21.66
N PHE A 120 2.45 -2.38 22.06
CA PHE A 120 1.41 -1.62 22.74
C PHE A 120 1.60 -1.64 24.27
N PHE A 121 1.42 -0.49 24.92
CA PHE A 121 1.54 -0.37 26.40
C PHE A 121 0.41 -1.06 27.19
N LYS A 122 -0.62 -1.55 26.49
CA LYS A 122 -1.77 -2.30 27.03
C LYS A 122 -2.17 -3.37 26.02
N LEU A 123 -2.88 -4.40 26.48
CA LEU A 123 -3.54 -5.36 25.59
C LEU A 123 -4.53 -4.61 24.70
N VAL A 124 -4.32 -4.64 23.38
CA VAL A 124 -5.22 -4.05 22.38
C VAL A 124 -6.06 -5.13 21.71
N SER A 125 -7.18 -4.71 21.13
CA SER A 125 -8.08 -5.52 20.32
C SER A 125 -8.04 -4.97 18.90
N ILE A 126 -7.22 -5.59 18.04
CA ILE A 126 -7.02 -5.23 16.64
C ILE A 126 -8.07 -5.96 15.79
N VAL A 127 -8.61 -5.31 14.76
CA VAL A 127 -9.64 -5.89 13.86
C VAL A 127 -9.31 -5.71 12.38
N SER A 128 -8.44 -4.75 12.04
CA SER A 128 -7.84 -4.62 10.73
C SER A 128 -6.41 -4.08 10.86
N ILE A 129 -5.55 -4.43 9.90
CA ILE A 129 -4.20 -3.90 9.71
C ILE A 129 -4.08 -3.65 8.21
N GLU A 130 -3.55 -2.49 7.83
CA GLU A 130 -3.25 -2.15 6.42
C GLU A 130 -1.74 -1.92 6.27
N VAL A 131 -1.18 -2.31 5.12
CA VAL A 131 0.20 -2.00 4.72
C VAL A 131 0.23 -1.25 3.39
N LEU A 132 1.01 -0.16 3.30
CA LEU A 132 1.18 0.62 2.07
C LEU A 132 2.43 0.16 1.32
N LEU A 133 2.22 -0.34 0.11
CA LEU A 133 3.24 -0.88 -0.81
C LEU A 133 3.09 -0.19 -2.17
N ASP A 134 4.20 0.01 -2.88
CA ASP A 134 4.24 0.75 -4.15
C ASP A 134 5.31 0.14 -5.06
N PHE A 135 4.90 -0.83 -5.88
CA PHE A 135 5.78 -1.54 -6.80
C PHE A 135 6.51 -0.63 -7.80
N GLU A 136 5.83 0.42 -8.27
CA GLU A 136 6.35 1.31 -9.33
C GLU A 136 7.49 2.19 -8.81
N ASN A 137 7.37 2.71 -7.59
CA ASN A 137 8.40 3.56 -6.99
C ASN A 137 9.43 2.80 -6.15
N ASP A 138 9.16 1.55 -5.73
CA ASP A 138 10.09 0.74 -4.92
C ASP A 138 10.82 -0.39 -5.70
N GLU A 139 10.37 -0.76 -6.90
CA GLU A 139 10.98 -1.79 -7.77
C GLU A 139 11.37 -3.08 -7.01
N SER A 140 12.68 -3.29 -6.78
CA SER A 140 13.27 -4.44 -6.08
C SER A 140 13.26 -4.33 -4.54
N TYR A 141 12.98 -3.15 -3.98
CA TYR A 141 12.77 -2.97 -2.55
C TYR A 141 11.37 -3.41 -2.11
N THR A 142 10.44 -3.59 -3.05
CA THR A 142 9.06 -4.05 -2.81
C THR A 142 9.04 -5.45 -2.18
N PRO A 143 8.39 -5.64 -1.02
CA PRO A 143 8.13 -6.97 -0.46
C PRO A 143 7.34 -7.86 -1.42
N THR A 144 7.81 -9.07 -1.68
CA THR A 144 7.01 -10.14 -2.32
C THR A 144 6.41 -11.09 -1.30
N LYS A 145 6.98 -11.19 -0.09
CA LYS A 145 6.49 -12.09 0.95
C LYS A 145 6.55 -11.48 2.35
N ILE A 146 5.40 -11.35 3.00
CA ILE A 146 5.25 -10.79 4.35
C ILE A 146 4.52 -11.77 5.27
N GLN A 147 5.09 -12.05 6.44
CA GLN A 147 4.40 -12.74 7.54
C GLN A 147 3.98 -11.76 8.64
N PHE A 148 2.82 -12.01 9.23
CA PHE A 148 2.27 -11.24 10.34
C PHE A 148 2.13 -12.16 11.56
N LEU A 149 2.79 -11.77 12.65
CA LEU A 149 2.80 -12.51 13.91
C LEU A 149 2.34 -11.62 15.06
N ALA A 150 1.66 -12.19 16.04
CA ALA A 150 1.18 -11.46 17.21
C ALA A 150 1.22 -12.30 18.49
N GLY A 151 1.34 -11.64 19.64
CA GLY A 151 1.43 -12.28 20.95
C GLY A 151 1.38 -11.31 22.13
N MET A 152 1.62 -11.82 23.34
CA MET A 152 1.78 -11.03 24.56
C MET A 152 3.23 -10.52 24.74
N GLY A 153 4.20 -11.21 24.14
CA GLY A 153 5.62 -10.83 24.16
C GLY A 153 6.47 -11.55 23.10
N VAL A 154 7.78 -11.30 23.10
CA VAL A 154 8.72 -11.74 22.05
C VAL A 154 8.99 -13.25 22.00
N HIS A 155 8.48 -14.03 22.96
CA HIS A 155 8.68 -15.48 23.06
C HIS A 155 7.42 -16.30 22.74
N ASP A 156 6.28 -15.63 22.64
CA ASP A 156 4.94 -16.19 22.44
C ASP A 156 4.21 -15.54 21.25
N ILE A 157 4.93 -14.80 20.40
CA ILE A 157 4.41 -14.40 19.09
C ILE A 157 4.15 -15.63 18.21
N GLN A 158 2.93 -15.72 17.69
CA GLN A 158 2.50 -16.75 16.74
C GLN A 158 2.06 -16.08 15.42
N GLU A 159 2.36 -16.75 14.31
CA GLU A 159 1.92 -16.37 12.97
C GLU A 159 0.40 -16.54 12.83
N PHE A 160 -0.27 -15.52 12.28
CA PHE A 160 -1.70 -15.55 11.98
C PHE A 160 -2.03 -15.26 10.51
N ALA A 161 -1.09 -14.67 9.75
CA ALA A 161 -1.23 -14.47 8.32
C ALA A 161 0.12 -14.49 7.61
N GLU A 162 0.12 -14.99 6.38
CA GLU A 162 1.22 -14.90 5.44
C GLU A 162 0.65 -14.41 4.10
N MET A 163 1.18 -13.29 3.59
CA MET A 163 0.76 -12.67 2.34
C MET A 163 1.88 -12.73 1.32
N THR A 164 1.50 -12.97 0.07
CA THR A 164 2.41 -12.97 -1.09
C THR A 164 1.91 -11.94 -2.08
N PHE A 165 2.81 -11.12 -2.60
CA PHE A 165 2.53 -10.01 -3.51
C PHE A 165 3.39 -10.14 -4.77
N GLU A 166 2.84 -9.75 -5.92
CA GLU A 166 3.55 -9.75 -7.21
C GLU A 166 3.93 -8.32 -7.61
N GLN A 167 2.93 -7.46 -7.85
CA GLN A 167 3.10 -6.02 -8.12
C GLN A 167 2.10 -5.19 -7.28
N PRO A 168 2.31 -5.08 -5.96
CA PRO A 168 1.37 -4.38 -5.08
C PRO A 168 1.47 -2.86 -5.24
N ASN A 169 0.32 -2.19 -5.35
CA ASN A 169 0.18 -0.73 -5.29
C ASN A 169 -0.93 -0.39 -4.27
N GLY A 170 -0.84 0.74 -3.58
CA GLY A 170 -1.84 1.20 -2.61
C GLY A 170 -1.80 0.50 -1.24
N TRP A 171 -2.90 0.61 -0.50
CA TRP A 171 -3.07 0.00 0.82
C TRP A 171 -3.63 -1.42 0.69
N HIS A 172 -2.98 -2.39 1.35
CA HIS A 172 -3.37 -3.80 1.37
C HIS A 172 -3.85 -4.17 2.77
N GLU A 173 -5.11 -4.57 2.91
CA GLU A 173 -5.62 -5.13 4.16
C GLU A 173 -5.01 -6.53 4.40
N VAL A 174 -4.57 -6.76 5.64
CA VAL A 174 -4.00 -8.04 6.07
C VAL A 174 -5.09 -9.06 6.34
N ASP A 175 -4.89 -10.31 5.92
CA ASP A 175 -5.81 -11.41 6.25
C ASP A 175 -5.90 -11.68 7.76
N PHE A 176 -7.12 -11.92 8.25
CA PHE A 176 -7.42 -12.25 9.65
C PHE A 176 -8.05 -13.66 9.79
N SER A 177 -8.10 -14.47 8.74
CA SER A 177 -8.75 -15.80 8.71
C SER A 177 -8.34 -16.74 9.85
N ASN A 178 -7.05 -16.74 10.25
CA ASN A 178 -6.54 -17.62 11.31
C ASN A 178 -6.62 -16.98 12.72
N VAL A 179 -7.14 -15.76 12.87
CA VAL A 179 -7.25 -15.05 14.16
C VAL A 179 -8.37 -15.61 15.04
N GLY A 180 -9.44 -16.12 14.43
CA GLY A 180 -10.59 -16.70 15.11
C GLY A 180 -11.71 -17.05 14.14
N PRO A 181 -12.78 -17.71 14.61
CA PRO A 181 -13.94 -17.99 13.77
C PRO A 181 -14.55 -16.68 13.27
N ILE A 182 -14.77 -16.59 11.97
CA ILE A 182 -15.67 -15.61 11.36
C ILE A 182 -17.09 -16.12 11.62
N GLU A 183 -17.95 -15.30 12.20
CA GLU A 183 -19.38 -15.61 12.26
C GLU A 183 -19.92 -15.49 10.83
N GLN A 184 -20.19 -16.65 10.21
CA GLN A 184 -20.77 -16.70 8.86
C GLN A 184 -22.12 -15.99 8.87
N GLU A 185 -22.34 -15.18 7.83
CA GLU A 185 -23.63 -14.55 7.58
C GLU A 185 -24.55 -15.63 6.97
N ASP A 186 -25.78 -15.77 7.47
CA ASP A 186 -26.78 -16.60 6.79
C ASP A 186 -27.13 -15.89 5.46
N ASP A 187 -27.02 -16.58 4.32
CA ASP A 187 -27.00 -16.02 2.96
C ASP A 187 -28.39 -15.47 2.48
N GLU A 188 -29.02 -14.54 3.21
CA GLU A 188 -30.37 -14.01 2.91
C GLU A 188 -30.44 -12.51 2.50
N ASP A 189 -29.35 -11.73 2.61
CA ASP A 189 -29.31 -10.27 2.33
C ASP A 189 -28.30 -9.90 1.21
N GLU A 190 -28.47 -10.40 -0.03
CA GLU A 190 -27.60 -10.07 -1.19
C GLU A 190 -27.70 -8.60 -1.67
N ASP A 191 -28.71 -7.84 -1.22
CA ASP A 191 -29.04 -6.47 -1.69
C ASP A 191 -28.54 -5.33 -0.75
N ALA A 192 -27.62 -5.62 0.19
CA ALA A 192 -27.10 -4.61 1.12
C ALA A 192 -25.81 -3.93 0.61
N ASP A 193 -25.76 -2.59 0.65
CA ASP A 193 -24.56 -1.79 0.32
C ASP A 193 -23.32 -2.30 1.08
N GLU A 194 -22.10 -2.16 0.50
CA GLU A 194 -20.81 -2.77 0.95
C GLU A 194 -20.24 -2.27 2.31
N ILE A 195 -21.09 -2.01 3.30
CA ILE A 195 -20.77 -1.49 4.62
C ILE A 195 -20.26 -2.63 5.51
N VAL A 196 -18.97 -2.97 5.34
CA VAL A 196 -18.25 -4.00 6.11
C VAL A 196 -18.57 -3.95 7.61
N ASP A 197 -19.24 -4.97 8.16
CA ASP A 197 -19.54 -5.02 9.59
C ASP A 197 -18.34 -5.46 10.41
N TRP A 198 -17.53 -4.48 10.82
CA TRP A 198 -16.43 -4.61 11.77
C TRP A 198 -16.82 -5.30 13.09
N SER A 199 -18.12 -5.44 13.39
CA SER A 199 -18.64 -6.14 14.57
C SER A 199 -18.55 -7.67 14.46
N LYS A 200 -18.60 -8.24 13.24
CA LYS A 200 -18.51 -9.68 12.96
C LYS A 200 -17.07 -10.16 12.72
N ARG A 201 -16.20 -9.30 12.15
CA ARG A 201 -14.79 -9.65 11.88
C ARG A 201 -14.02 -10.07 13.15
N PRO A 202 -13.16 -11.11 13.08
CA PRO A 202 -12.44 -11.65 14.24
C PRO A 202 -11.49 -10.62 14.87
N VAL A 203 -11.22 -10.78 16.18
CA VAL A 203 -10.52 -9.77 16.99
C VAL A 203 -9.18 -10.28 17.51
N LEU A 204 -8.09 -9.79 16.94
CA LEU A 204 -6.73 -10.13 17.33
C LEU A 204 -6.35 -9.39 18.62
N ARG A 205 -6.13 -10.13 19.71
CA ARG A 205 -5.79 -9.54 21.01
C ARG A 205 -4.30 -9.71 21.31
N ALA A 206 -3.55 -8.61 21.28
CA ALA A 206 -2.09 -8.62 21.34
C ALA A 206 -1.51 -7.48 22.21
N PHE A 207 -0.29 -7.67 22.69
CA PHE A 207 0.60 -6.60 23.16
C PHE A 207 1.71 -6.31 22.13
N LEU A 208 2.13 -7.31 21.37
CA LEU A 208 3.14 -7.21 20.33
C LEU A 208 2.57 -7.70 19.00
N LEU A 209 2.68 -6.87 17.97
CA LEU A 209 2.48 -7.21 16.56
C LEU A 209 3.84 -7.11 15.86
N GLN A 210 4.22 -8.13 15.10
CA GLN A 210 5.47 -8.19 14.35
C GLN A 210 5.19 -8.51 12.87
N VAL A 211 5.58 -7.58 12.01
CA VAL A 211 5.60 -7.75 10.55
C VAL A 211 6.98 -8.23 10.16
N ARG A 212 7.08 -9.32 9.39
CA ARG A 212 8.34 -9.86 8.86
C ARG A 212 8.30 -9.87 7.35
N ILE A 213 9.17 -9.07 6.74
CA ILE A 213 9.40 -9.12 5.30
C ILE A 213 10.47 -10.18 5.07
N LEU A 214 10.07 -11.31 4.48
CA LEU A 214 10.93 -12.46 4.22
C LEU A 214 11.71 -12.28 2.92
N GLU A 215 10.99 -11.88 1.86
CA GLU A 215 11.48 -11.83 0.48
C GLU A 215 11.00 -10.53 -0.20
N ASN A 216 11.81 -10.02 -1.12
CA ASN A 216 11.53 -8.84 -1.94
C ASN A 216 11.63 -9.19 -3.42
N HIS A 217 11.02 -8.35 -4.26
CA HIS A 217 11.02 -8.50 -5.70
C HIS A 217 12.44 -8.45 -6.29
N GLN A 218 12.69 -9.18 -7.38
CA GLN A 218 14.04 -9.36 -7.99
C GLN A 218 15.15 -9.79 -6.99
N ASN A 219 14.79 -10.43 -5.87
CA ASN A 219 15.70 -10.76 -4.76
C ASN A 219 16.41 -9.54 -4.14
N GLY A 220 15.74 -8.38 -4.07
CA GLY A 220 16.30 -7.18 -3.44
C GLY A 220 16.73 -7.39 -1.99
N LYS A 221 17.95 -6.94 -1.63
CA LYS A 221 18.55 -7.12 -0.29
C LYS A 221 17.76 -6.41 0.80
N ASP A 222 17.54 -5.11 0.60
CA ASP A 222 16.83 -4.23 1.54
C ASP A 222 15.37 -4.13 1.12
N THR A 223 14.50 -3.65 2.00
CA THR A 223 13.08 -3.47 1.72
C THR A 223 12.63 -2.04 1.96
N HIS A 224 11.60 -1.60 1.22
CA HIS A 224 10.85 -0.39 1.46
C HIS A 224 9.46 -0.74 2.00
N LEU A 225 9.00 0.04 2.98
CA LEU A 225 7.64 -0.02 3.51
C LEU A 225 7.22 1.41 3.85
N ARG A 226 6.16 1.90 3.19
CA ARG A 226 5.77 3.32 3.23
C ARG A 226 4.95 3.66 4.46
N GLY A 227 3.97 2.83 4.76
CA GLY A 227 3.12 2.98 5.94
C GLY A 227 2.56 1.65 6.43
N VAL A 228 2.17 1.62 7.69
CA VAL A 228 1.37 0.55 8.29
C VAL A 228 0.34 1.21 9.20
N ARG A 229 -0.93 0.85 9.06
CA ARG A 229 -2.02 1.30 9.93
C ARG A 229 -2.55 0.12 10.72
N VAL A 230 -2.95 0.35 11.97
CA VAL A 230 -3.51 -0.69 12.85
C VAL A 230 -4.80 -0.17 13.47
N PHE A 231 -5.91 -0.89 13.30
CA PHE A 231 -7.24 -0.45 13.71
C PHE A 231 -7.87 -1.30 14.81
N ALA A 232 -8.63 -0.62 15.67
CA ALA A 232 -9.53 -1.23 16.64
C ALA A 232 -10.97 -0.75 16.40
N ARG A 233 -11.96 -1.51 16.88
CA ARG A 233 -13.38 -1.07 16.85
C ARG A 233 -13.57 0.22 17.65
N ASP A 234 -14.32 1.18 17.11
CA ASP A 234 -14.74 2.36 17.85
C ASP A 234 -16.09 2.15 18.56
N GLU A 235 -15.99 1.69 19.81
CA GLU A 235 -17.08 1.60 20.79
C GLU A 235 -17.91 2.89 20.91
N GLY A 236 -17.32 4.07 20.64
CA GLY A 236 -18.01 5.36 20.67
C GLY A 236 -18.94 5.60 19.47
N GLN A 237 -18.62 5.04 18.31
CA GLN A 237 -19.47 5.10 17.11
C GLN A 237 -20.53 3.99 17.10
N GLN A 238 -20.17 2.78 17.55
CA GLN A 238 -21.08 1.62 17.59
C GLN A 238 -22.37 1.91 18.37
N LEU A 239 -22.29 2.64 19.48
CA LEU A 239 -23.44 3.07 20.28
C LEU A 239 -24.37 4.10 19.59
N ARG A 240 -24.09 4.53 18.36
CA ARG A 240 -24.95 5.44 17.58
C ARG A 240 -25.92 4.72 16.63
N LYS A 241 -25.74 3.43 16.32
CA LYS A 241 -26.76 2.59 15.62
C LYS A 241 -27.93 2.18 16.54
N VAL A 242 -28.38 3.05 17.45
CA VAL A 242 -29.53 2.81 18.34
C VAL A 242 -30.81 3.40 17.73
N HIS A 243 -31.47 2.61 16.88
CA HIS A 243 -32.88 2.72 16.54
C HIS A 243 -33.40 4.14 16.23
N ALA A 244 -32.84 4.76 15.19
CA ALA A 244 -33.45 5.92 14.54
C ALA A 244 -34.78 5.51 13.85
N LYS A 245 -35.84 5.30 14.64
CA LYS A 245 -37.20 5.16 14.11
C LYS A 245 -37.51 6.40 13.25
N PRO A 246 -38.03 6.24 12.02
CA PRO A 246 -38.33 7.38 11.16
C PRO A 246 -39.36 8.28 11.85
N VAL A 247 -38.91 9.45 12.32
CA VAL A 247 -39.78 10.49 12.88
C VAL A 247 -40.51 11.11 11.70
N SER A 248 -41.70 10.58 11.40
CA SER A 248 -42.59 11.16 10.39
C SER A 248 -42.90 12.60 10.77
N LEU A 249 -42.57 13.54 9.86
CA LEU A 249 -42.86 14.95 10.08
C LEU A 249 -44.38 15.12 10.19
N PRO A 250 -44.90 15.74 11.27
CA PRO A 250 -46.34 15.94 11.41
C PRO A 250 -46.79 17.04 10.44
N THR A 251 -47.36 16.62 9.30
CA THR A 251 -47.92 17.54 8.29
C THR A 251 -48.90 18.51 8.94
N ALA A 252 -48.60 19.80 8.84
CA ALA A 252 -49.29 20.83 9.62
C ALA A 252 -50.78 20.92 9.29
N SER A 253 -51.63 20.63 10.28
CA SER A 253 -53.07 20.88 10.22
C SER A 253 -53.46 21.95 11.25
N ASN A 254 -54.39 22.83 10.86
CA ASN A 254 -54.62 24.11 11.54
C ASN A 254 -55.15 23.95 12.97
N PHE A 255 -54.37 24.40 13.97
CA PHE A 255 -54.88 24.73 15.30
C PHE A 255 -54.57 26.17 15.70
N ARG A 256 -55.55 26.81 16.37
CA ARG A 256 -55.53 28.25 16.69
C ARG A 256 -54.53 28.55 17.81
N ARG A 257 -53.89 29.72 17.72
CA ARG A 257 -53.06 30.28 18.79
C ARG A 257 -53.85 30.38 20.10
N LEU A 258 -53.35 29.74 21.16
CA LEU A 258 -53.66 30.09 22.55
C LEU A 258 -52.33 30.45 23.22
N ALA A 259 -52.22 31.68 23.73
CA ALA A 259 -51.01 32.10 24.43
C ALA A 259 -50.99 31.52 25.86
N LYS A 260 -49.83 31.01 26.28
CA LYS A 260 -49.49 30.77 27.69
C LYS A 260 -48.07 31.27 27.95
N HIS A 261 -47.79 31.59 29.21
CA HIS A 261 -46.57 32.29 29.62
C HIS A 261 -45.30 31.49 29.30
N ALA A 262 -44.25 32.21 28.91
CA ALA A 262 -42.89 31.74 29.07
C ALA A 262 -42.38 32.16 30.46
N GLU A 263 -41.86 31.21 31.23
CA GLU A 263 -40.96 31.51 32.34
C GLU A 263 -39.50 31.38 31.87
N PRO A 264 -38.57 32.20 32.38
CA PRO A 264 -37.16 32.11 32.00
C PRO A 264 -36.51 30.86 32.63
N ASN A 265 -35.65 30.17 31.87
CA ASN A 265 -34.83 29.07 32.38
C ASN A 265 -33.78 29.60 33.38
N THR A 266 -34.13 29.59 34.66
CA THR A 266 -33.22 29.99 35.74
C THR A 266 -32.19 28.89 36.01
N ILE A 267 -31.03 28.97 35.36
CA ILE A 267 -29.88 28.10 35.65
C ILE A 267 -29.28 28.53 36.99
N ASN A 268 -29.73 27.91 38.08
CA ASN A 268 -29.14 28.10 39.41
C ASN A 268 -27.77 27.40 39.47
N MET A 269 -26.70 28.17 39.71
CA MET A 269 -25.38 27.60 39.99
C MET A 269 -25.38 26.86 41.33
N ALA A 270 -24.64 25.76 41.42
CA ALA A 270 -24.54 24.97 42.65
C ALA A 270 -23.65 25.68 43.68
N ALA A 271 -24.05 25.65 44.96
CA ALA A 271 -23.42 26.45 46.03
C ALA A 271 -21.92 26.18 46.26
N TRP A 272 -21.41 25.01 45.86
CA TRP A 272 -19.98 24.69 45.93
C TRP A 272 -19.11 25.49 44.95
N MET A 273 -19.71 26.11 43.91
CA MET A 273 -18.98 27.00 42.98
C MET A 273 -18.76 28.42 43.54
N THR A 274 -19.22 28.71 44.76
CA THR A 274 -19.18 30.06 45.37
C THR A 274 -18.30 30.17 46.62
N GLU A 275 -17.60 29.12 47.04
CA GLU A 275 -16.75 29.13 48.23
C GLU A 275 -15.27 29.41 47.86
N PRO A 276 -14.67 30.55 48.27
CA PRO A 276 -13.37 31.01 47.78
C PRO A 276 -12.18 30.67 48.69
N ASP A 277 -12.21 29.52 49.38
CA ASP A 277 -11.15 29.09 50.30
C ASP A 277 -10.71 27.63 50.04
N LEU A 278 -9.82 27.47 49.05
CA LEU A 278 -8.84 26.37 48.96
C LEU A 278 -7.75 26.77 47.95
N ARG A 279 -6.69 27.42 48.46
CA ARG A 279 -5.41 27.68 47.79
C ARG A 279 -4.28 27.03 48.58
#